data_AF-A0A1F3N205-F1
#
_entry.id   AF-A0A1F3N205-F1
#
_cell.length_a   1.000
_cell.length_b   1.000
_cell.length_c   1.000
_cell.angle_alpha   90.00
_cell.angle_beta   90.00
_cell.angle_gamma   90.00
#
_symmetry.space_group_name_H-M   'P 1'
#
loop_
_entity.id
_entity.type
_entity.pdbx_description
1 polymer ?
#
loop_
_entity_poly.entity_id
_entity_poly.type
_entity_poly.pdbx_seq_one_letter_code
_entity_poly.pdbx_strand_id
1 'polypeptide(L)'
;MSFFKKTGESDHMIVNMPHRMMFRPKYLFNYCTCDTVKKNNFTIDASDYHLYIGGWNTYDYRLTAGFTYESEDIGDCDIISLADREEGQTYSSKFNFTEGLNITVDRVSGDTSESSFALMDDDELLLMEKTILVRSGFKTIERQYILSIGNVDIKKSTGVDSVQVFLDGVLQKTAAKIVTDGEGEERSICHKRDLEITFDDGTKTKVSTLIGPAKETLKTLVSSLRDMYFARNIVDYIAVSVFFNDHYSD
;
A
#
# COMPACT_ATOMS: atom_id res chain seq x y z
N MET A 1 -6.67 -29.23 -16.44
CA MET A 1 -7.15 -28.57 -17.68
C MET A 1 -6.56 -27.18 -17.67
N SER A 2 -5.67 -26.86 -18.61
CA SER A 2 -5.01 -25.55 -18.65
C SER A 2 -5.94 -24.50 -19.27
N PHE A 3 -6.06 -23.34 -18.62
CA PHE A 3 -6.84 -22.20 -19.11
C PHE A 3 -5.99 -21.15 -19.85
N PHE A 4 -4.65 -21.23 -19.72
CA PHE A 4 -3.72 -20.25 -20.28
C PHE A 4 -2.50 -20.93 -20.91
N LYS A 5 -2.03 -20.41 -22.04
CA LYS A 5 -0.86 -20.92 -22.76
C LYS A 5 0.04 -19.75 -23.14
N LYS A 6 1.35 -19.88 -22.90
CA LYS A 6 2.37 -18.92 -23.37
C LYS A 6 2.40 -18.95 -24.91
N THR A 7 2.34 -17.77 -25.54
CA THR A 7 2.28 -17.63 -27.02
C THR A 7 3.49 -16.91 -27.62
N GLY A 8 4.46 -16.50 -26.81
CA GLY A 8 5.70 -15.85 -27.26
C GLY A 8 6.84 -16.10 -26.29
N GLU A 9 8.05 -15.68 -26.64
CA GLU A 9 9.27 -15.93 -25.84
C GLU A 9 9.61 -14.82 -24.84
N SER A 10 8.86 -13.72 -24.85
CA SER A 10 9.09 -12.58 -23.94
C SER A 10 8.78 -12.93 -22.48
N ASP A 11 9.50 -12.28 -21.57
CA ASP A 11 9.19 -12.25 -20.13
C ASP A 11 8.08 -11.22 -19.79
N HIS A 12 7.66 -10.43 -20.78
CA HIS A 12 6.51 -9.53 -20.67
C HIS A 12 5.20 -10.31 -20.72
N MET A 13 4.29 -10.00 -19.79
CA MET A 13 2.95 -10.57 -19.74
C MET A 13 1.89 -9.49 -19.93
N ILE A 14 1.15 -9.58 -21.04
CA ILE A 14 0.01 -8.71 -21.33
C ILE A 14 -1.29 -9.48 -21.08
N VAL A 15 -2.12 -8.98 -20.15
CA VAL A 15 -3.42 -9.57 -19.82
C VAL A 15 -4.53 -8.63 -20.22
N ASN A 16 -5.33 -9.03 -21.22
CA ASN A 16 -6.52 -8.30 -21.67
C ASN A 16 -7.77 -8.97 -21.13
N MET A 17 -8.61 -8.24 -20.38
CA MET A 17 -9.83 -8.80 -19.80
C MET A 17 -10.94 -7.77 -19.63
N PRO A 18 -12.20 -8.19 -19.39
CA PRO A 18 -13.24 -7.29 -18.90
C PRO A 18 -12.92 -6.86 -17.46
N HIS A 19 -12.95 -5.56 -17.18
CA HIS A 19 -12.71 -4.99 -15.85
C HIS A 19 -13.48 -5.69 -14.71
N ARG A 20 -14.73 -6.11 -14.96
CA ARG A 20 -15.57 -6.79 -13.96
C ARG A 20 -15.03 -8.17 -13.53
N MET A 21 -14.19 -8.81 -14.34
CA MET A 21 -13.57 -10.09 -14.00
C MET A 21 -12.46 -9.93 -12.97
N MET A 22 -11.85 -8.74 -12.84
CA MET A 22 -10.84 -8.49 -11.82
C MET A 22 -11.36 -8.75 -10.41
N PHE A 23 -12.56 -8.28 -10.12
CA PHE A 23 -13.20 -8.45 -8.80
C PHE A 23 -13.76 -9.85 -8.56
N ARG A 24 -13.67 -10.73 -9.56
CA ARG A 24 -14.26 -12.07 -9.50
C ARG A 24 -13.29 -13.10 -10.06
N PRO A 25 -12.15 -13.36 -9.37
CA PRO A 25 -11.12 -14.29 -9.84
C PRO A 25 -11.66 -15.68 -10.21
N LYS A 26 -12.73 -16.13 -9.53
CA LYS A 26 -13.43 -17.39 -9.84
C LYS A 26 -13.97 -17.49 -11.28
N TYR A 27 -14.18 -16.37 -11.97
CA TYR A 27 -14.66 -16.33 -13.35
C TYR A 27 -13.53 -16.34 -14.39
N LEU A 28 -12.26 -16.28 -13.97
CA LEU A 28 -11.14 -16.61 -14.86
C LEU A 28 -11.20 -18.08 -15.34
N PHE A 29 -11.83 -18.96 -14.55
CA PHE A 29 -11.90 -20.41 -14.82
C PHE A 29 -13.31 -20.91 -15.15
N ASN A 30 -14.33 -20.21 -14.64
CA ASN A 30 -15.73 -20.57 -14.88
C ASN A 30 -16.31 -19.61 -15.90
N TYR A 31 -16.24 -20.04 -17.15
CA TYR A 31 -16.79 -19.35 -18.31
C TYR A 31 -18.29 -19.04 -18.10
N CYS A 32 -18.64 -17.78 -17.84
CA CYS A 32 -20.02 -17.30 -17.94
C CYS A 32 -20.25 -16.69 -19.32
N THR A 33 -21.23 -17.19 -20.06
CA THR A 33 -21.69 -16.56 -21.32
C THR A 33 -22.18 -15.12 -21.14
N CYS A 34 -22.50 -14.72 -19.90
CA CYS A 34 -22.83 -13.35 -19.53
C CYS A 34 -21.62 -12.39 -19.51
N ASP A 35 -20.40 -12.94 -19.40
CA ASP A 35 -19.15 -12.18 -19.36
C ASP A 35 -18.49 -12.10 -20.75
N THR A 36 -18.82 -13.01 -21.68
CA THR A 36 -18.26 -13.07 -23.05
C THR A 36 -18.80 -12.00 -23.99
N VAL A 37 -19.89 -11.32 -23.62
CA VAL A 37 -20.43 -10.16 -24.35
C VAL A 37 -19.72 -8.86 -23.91
N LYS A 38 -18.83 -8.92 -22.90
CA LYS A 38 -18.18 -7.73 -22.35
C LYS A 38 -16.88 -7.46 -23.10
N LYS A 39 -16.69 -6.19 -23.46
CA LYS A 39 -15.47 -5.67 -24.09
C LYS A 39 -14.28 -5.97 -23.16
N ASN A 40 -13.18 -6.48 -23.73
CA ASN A 40 -11.88 -6.45 -23.07
C ASN A 40 -11.46 -4.99 -22.97
N ASN A 41 -11.77 -4.38 -21.84
CA ASN A 41 -11.59 -2.96 -21.59
C ASN A 41 -10.64 -2.71 -20.42
N PHE A 42 -9.93 -3.74 -19.97
CA PHE A 42 -8.90 -3.62 -18.97
C PHE A 42 -7.66 -4.38 -19.43
N THR A 43 -6.51 -3.74 -19.32
CA THR A 43 -5.21 -4.29 -19.70
C THR A 43 -4.26 -4.19 -18.53
N ILE A 44 -3.56 -5.29 -18.26
CA ILE A 44 -2.38 -5.32 -17.39
C ILE A 44 -1.18 -5.57 -18.30
N ASP A 45 -0.19 -4.70 -18.26
CA ASP A 45 1.09 -4.88 -18.95
C ASP A 45 2.19 -5.05 -17.91
N ALA A 46 2.53 -6.31 -17.62
CA ALA A 46 3.58 -6.66 -16.66
C ALA A 46 4.91 -6.83 -17.39
N SER A 47 5.89 -6.00 -17.05
CA SER A 47 7.19 -5.92 -17.74
C SER A 47 8.34 -6.54 -16.95
N ASP A 48 8.21 -6.63 -15.62
CA ASP A 48 9.25 -7.12 -14.71
C ASP A 48 8.61 -8.02 -13.66
N TYR A 49 8.28 -9.25 -14.07
CA TYR A 49 7.68 -10.27 -13.21
C TYR A 49 8.73 -11.31 -12.82
N HIS A 50 8.97 -11.43 -11.51
CA HIS A 50 9.79 -12.47 -10.93
C HIS A 50 9.05 -13.09 -9.74
N LEU A 51 9.01 -14.41 -9.69
CA LEU A 51 8.56 -15.15 -8.52
C LEU A 51 9.46 -16.36 -8.31
N TYR A 52 10.29 -16.28 -7.27
CA TYR A 52 11.05 -17.39 -6.74
C TYR A 52 10.53 -17.74 -5.36
N ILE A 53 10.23 -19.03 -5.16
CA ILE A 53 9.84 -19.58 -3.86
C ILE A 53 10.84 -20.69 -3.54
N GLY A 54 11.68 -20.45 -2.54
CA GLY A 54 12.62 -21.44 -2.01
C GLY A 54 12.05 -22.22 -0.83
N GLY A 55 12.87 -23.12 -0.29
CA GLY A 55 12.54 -23.79 0.98
C GLY A 55 12.65 -22.85 2.17
N TRP A 56 11.99 -23.20 3.29
CA TRP A 56 12.21 -22.56 4.60
C TRP A 56 11.92 -21.05 4.65
N ASN A 57 10.81 -20.61 4.03
CA ASN A 57 10.34 -19.21 4.00
C ASN A 57 11.25 -18.24 3.23
N THR A 58 12.09 -18.73 2.31
CA THR A 58 12.83 -17.87 1.38
C THR A 58 11.98 -17.60 0.15
N TYR A 59 11.85 -16.34 -0.25
CA TYR A 59 11.18 -15.98 -1.50
C TYR A 59 11.73 -14.66 -2.04
N ASP A 60 11.66 -14.52 -3.36
CA ASP A 60 11.97 -13.28 -4.08
C ASP A 60 10.82 -13.03 -5.05
N TYR A 61 10.20 -11.86 -4.92
CA TYR A 61 9.08 -11.44 -5.73
C TYR A 61 9.30 -10.02 -6.24
N ARG A 62 9.09 -9.84 -7.55
CA ARG A 62 9.08 -8.55 -8.22
C ARG A 62 7.92 -8.49 -9.21
N LEU A 63 7.23 -7.36 -9.22
CA LEU A 63 6.20 -7.04 -10.19
C LEU A 63 6.25 -5.56 -10.52
N THR A 64 6.61 -5.24 -11.75
CA THR A 64 6.29 -3.94 -12.36
C THR A 64 5.17 -4.13 -13.37
N ALA A 65 4.07 -3.39 -13.22
CA ALA A 65 2.92 -3.49 -14.12
C ALA A 65 2.23 -2.14 -14.36
N GLY A 66 1.95 -1.84 -15.63
CA GLY A 66 1.07 -0.75 -16.04
C GLY A 66 -0.38 -1.22 -16.19
N PHE A 67 -1.33 -0.31 -15.95
CA PHE A 67 -2.76 -0.58 -16.02
C PHE A 67 -3.46 0.37 -16.97
N THR A 68 -4.34 -0.18 -17.80
CA THR A 68 -5.15 0.61 -18.74
C THR A 68 -6.60 0.22 -18.63
N TYR A 69 -7.51 1.19 -18.51
CA TYR A 69 -8.96 0.99 -18.55
C TYR A 69 -9.56 1.76 -19.73
N GLU A 70 -10.34 1.09 -20.58
CA GLU A 70 -10.94 1.67 -21.79
C GLU A 70 -9.94 2.33 -22.76
N SER A 71 -8.68 1.89 -22.74
CA SER A 71 -7.52 2.46 -23.47
C SER A 71 -6.96 3.75 -22.85
N GLU A 72 -7.43 4.14 -21.67
CA GLU A 72 -6.87 5.21 -20.86
C GLU A 72 -5.91 4.63 -19.82
N ASP A 73 -4.74 5.25 -19.70
CA ASP A 73 -3.79 4.94 -18.63
C ASP A 73 -4.41 5.31 -17.28
N ILE A 74 -4.38 4.38 -16.33
CA ILE A 74 -4.88 4.61 -14.97
C ILE A 74 -3.77 4.49 -13.92
N GLY A 75 -2.52 4.35 -14.37
CA GLY A 75 -1.33 4.27 -13.53
C GLY A 75 -0.63 2.92 -13.58
N ASP A 76 0.31 2.76 -12.66
CA ASP A 76 1.20 1.61 -12.61
C ASP A 76 1.51 1.21 -11.17
N CYS A 77 2.11 0.03 -11.01
CA CYS A 77 2.68 -0.38 -9.75
C CYS A 77 4.08 -0.97 -9.89
N ASP A 78 4.84 -0.81 -8.82
CA ASP A 78 6.11 -1.50 -8.58
C ASP A 78 6.02 -2.18 -7.21
N ILE A 79 6.25 -3.48 -7.16
CA ILE A 79 6.17 -4.29 -5.96
C ILE A 79 7.42 -5.15 -5.86
N ILE A 80 8.07 -5.08 -4.71
CA ILE A 80 9.20 -5.94 -4.35
C ILE A 80 8.87 -6.60 -3.02
N SER A 81 9.00 -7.92 -2.93
CA SER A 81 8.86 -8.64 -1.68
C SER A 81 9.94 -9.70 -1.58
N LEU A 82 10.79 -9.59 -0.58
CA LEU A 82 11.90 -10.49 -0.33
C LEU A 82 11.74 -11.09 1.05
N ALA A 83 12.04 -12.37 1.18
CA ALA A 83 12.30 -12.99 2.46
C ALA A 83 13.56 -13.82 2.38
N ASP A 84 14.46 -13.55 3.31
CA ASP A 84 15.64 -14.33 3.56
C ASP A 84 15.67 -14.76 5.03
N ARG A 85 16.33 -15.88 5.29
CA ARG A 85 16.42 -16.45 6.64
C ARG A 85 17.24 -15.57 7.59
N GLU A 86 18.31 -14.99 7.08
CA GLU A 86 19.29 -14.23 7.85
C GLU A 86 18.94 -12.74 7.86
N GLU A 87 18.43 -12.22 6.74
CA GLU A 87 18.09 -10.80 6.59
C GLU A 87 16.63 -10.46 6.95
N GLY A 88 15.78 -11.47 7.13
CA GLY A 88 14.36 -11.28 7.44
C GLY A 88 13.52 -11.01 6.21
N GLN A 89 12.41 -10.29 6.38
CA GLN A 89 11.46 -9.98 5.31
C GLN A 89 11.44 -8.49 5.02
N THR A 90 11.49 -8.15 3.73
CA THR A 90 11.25 -6.80 3.22
C THR A 90 10.10 -6.83 2.22
N TYR A 91 9.25 -5.81 2.27
CA TYR A 91 8.18 -5.59 1.32
C TYR A 91 8.16 -4.11 0.99
N SER A 92 8.06 -3.78 -0.29
CA SER A 92 7.77 -2.44 -0.77
C SER A 92 6.73 -2.55 -1.88
N SER A 93 5.72 -1.70 -1.85
CA SER A 93 4.83 -1.51 -2.99
C SER A 93 4.57 -0.03 -3.19
N LYS A 94 4.74 0.42 -4.43
CA LYS A 94 4.40 1.75 -4.89
C LYS A 94 3.33 1.64 -5.97
N PHE A 95 2.24 2.38 -5.80
CA PHE A 95 1.18 2.55 -6.79
C PHE A 95 1.21 3.99 -7.25
N ASN A 96 1.44 4.22 -8.54
CA ASN A 96 1.40 5.53 -9.16
C ASN A 96 0.07 5.73 -9.88
N PHE A 97 -0.54 6.88 -9.71
CA PHE A 97 -1.74 7.31 -10.43
C PHE A 97 -1.37 8.40 -11.44
N THR A 98 -2.17 8.56 -12.49
CA THR A 98 -1.88 9.50 -13.59
C THR A 98 -1.91 10.98 -13.20
N GLU A 99 -2.47 11.30 -12.02
CA GLU A 99 -2.57 12.67 -11.49
C GLU A 99 -1.40 13.03 -10.54
N GLY A 100 -0.26 12.35 -10.62
CA GLY A 100 0.92 12.61 -9.77
C GLY A 100 0.84 11.98 -8.37
N LEU A 101 -0.37 11.64 -7.94
CA LEU A 101 -0.60 10.92 -6.70
C LEU A 101 0.08 9.56 -6.70
N ASN A 102 0.69 9.20 -5.58
CA ASN A 102 1.23 7.86 -5.37
C ASN A 102 1.05 7.39 -3.93
N ILE A 103 0.94 6.07 -3.79
CA ILE A 103 0.83 5.39 -2.50
C ILE A 103 1.95 4.40 -2.36
N THR A 104 2.68 4.52 -1.25
CA THR A 104 3.77 3.62 -0.88
C THR A 104 3.43 2.85 0.39
N VAL A 105 3.80 1.58 0.42
CA VAL A 105 3.73 0.74 1.61
C VAL A 105 5.04 -0.01 1.72
N ASP A 106 5.74 0.20 2.83
CA ASP A 106 7.01 -0.48 3.10
C ASP A 106 6.92 -1.25 4.41
N ARG A 107 7.57 -2.40 4.44
CA ARG A 107 7.76 -3.20 5.64
C ARG A 107 9.14 -3.81 5.65
N VAL A 108 9.80 -3.73 6.78
CA VAL A 108 11.05 -4.43 7.05
C VAL A 108 10.89 -5.14 8.39
N SER A 109 11.39 -6.36 8.47
CA SER A 109 11.38 -7.15 9.70
C SER A 109 12.81 -7.55 10.08
N GLY A 110 13.02 -7.83 11.37
CA GLY A 110 14.33 -8.03 11.96
C GLY A 110 14.35 -7.55 13.41
N ASP A 111 15.54 -7.27 13.94
CA ASP A 111 15.71 -6.68 15.28
C ASP A 111 15.06 -5.29 15.38
N THR A 112 15.14 -4.52 14.30
CA THR A 112 14.31 -3.34 14.07
C THR A 112 13.32 -3.67 12.97
N SER A 113 12.04 -3.68 13.31
CA SER A 113 10.97 -3.81 12.32
C SER A 113 10.35 -2.45 12.04
N GLU A 114 10.18 -2.13 10.77
CA GLU A 114 9.54 -0.90 10.33
C GLU A 114 8.33 -1.24 9.45
N SER A 115 7.26 -0.47 9.60
CA SER A 115 6.13 -0.52 8.67
C SER A 115 5.65 0.89 8.40
N SER A 116 5.56 1.27 7.14
CA SER A 116 5.06 2.58 6.71
C SER A 116 4.01 2.47 5.64
N PHE A 117 3.12 3.47 5.65
CA PHE A 117 2.21 3.82 4.58
C PHE A 117 2.45 5.31 4.28
N ALA A 118 2.53 5.70 3.02
CA ALA A 118 2.57 7.09 2.61
C ALA A 118 1.65 7.35 1.41
N LEU A 119 0.96 8.49 1.46
CA LEU A 119 0.28 9.13 0.35
C LEU A 119 1.07 10.37 -0.02
N MET A 120 1.44 10.47 -1.28
CA MET A 120 2.21 11.57 -1.84
C MET A 120 1.49 12.16 -3.05
N ASP A 121 1.76 13.44 -3.31
CA ASP A 121 1.40 14.16 -4.53
C ASP A 121 2.71 14.60 -5.20
N ASP A 122 3.05 13.96 -6.32
CA ASP A 122 4.41 13.95 -6.87
C ASP A 122 5.45 13.57 -5.80
N ASP A 123 6.30 14.53 -5.40
CA ASP A 123 7.33 14.39 -4.37
C ASP A 123 6.91 14.98 -3.01
N GLU A 124 5.72 15.57 -2.90
CA GLU A 124 5.20 16.17 -1.67
C GLU A 124 4.46 15.15 -0.81
N LEU A 125 4.83 15.08 0.47
CA LEU A 125 4.17 14.20 1.41
C LEU A 125 2.81 14.78 1.85
N LEU A 126 1.72 14.08 1.55
CA LEU A 126 0.40 14.45 2.06
C LEU A 126 0.14 13.82 3.43
N LEU A 127 0.41 12.53 3.56
CA LEU A 127 0.15 11.76 4.77
C LEU A 127 1.08 10.55 4.86
N MET A 128 1.72 10.34 6.01
CA MET A 128 2.48 9.13 6.31
C MET A 128 2.08 8.58 7.67
N GLU A 129 1.95 7.27 7.77
CA GLU A 129 1.90 6.55 9.04
C GLU A 129 3.07 5.58 9.07
N LYS A 130 3.96 5.70 10.07
CA LYS A 130 5.12 4.82 10.27
C LYS A 130 5.15 4.28 11.69
N THR A 131 5.36 2.98 11.83
CA THR A 131 5.64 2.31 13.09
C THR A 131 7.02 1.69 13.04
N ILE A 132 7.80 1.91 14.10
CA ILE A 132 9.12 1.31 14.32
C ILE A 132 9.04 0.49 15.61
N LEU A 133 9.50 -0.75 15.55
CA LEU A 133 9.60 -1.67 16.67
C LEU A 133 11.06 -2.07 16.83
N VAL A 134 11.68 -1.69 17.94
CA VAL A 134 13.05 -2.07 18.26
C VAL A 134 13.00 -3.15 19.34
N ARG A 135 13.53 -4.33 19.03
CA ARG A 135 13.63 -5.45 19.97
C ARG A 135 15.00 -5.41 20.64
N SER A 136 15.00 -5.41 21.97
CA SER A 136 16.21 -5.57 22.78
C SER A 136 16.08 -6.84 23.62
N GLY A 137 16.69 -7.92 23.12
CA GLY A 137 16.57 -9.27 23.69
C GLY A 137 15.14 -9.85 23.62
N PHE A 138 14.85 -10.83 24.48
CA PHE A 138 13.58 -11.59 24.44
C PHE A 138 12.37 -10.90 25.09
N LYS A 139 12.57 -9.77 25.80
CA LYS A 139 11.53 -9.20 26.68
C LYS A 139 11.24 -7.72 26.47
N THR A 140 12.14 -6.97 25.84
CA THR A 140 11.98 -5.53 25.68
C THR A 140 11.65 -5.21 24.24
N ILE A 141 10.49 -4.60 24.02
CA ILE A 141 10.06 -4.08 22.73
C ILE A 141 9.80 -2.60 22.93
N GLU A 142 10.60 -1.77 22.29
CA GLU A 142 10.34 -0.34 22.19
C GLU A 142 9.53 -0.09 20.93
N ARG A 143 8.47 0.72 21.05
CA ARG A 143 7.62 1.10 19.92
C ARG A 143 7.68 2.60 19.74
N GLN A 144 7.93 3.03 18.51
CA GLN A 144 7.73 4.39 18.06
C GLN A 144 6.65 4.42 16.99
N TYR A 145 5.75 5.38 17.12
CA TYR A 145 4.73 5.71 16.15
C TYR A 145 4.98 7.12 15.63
N ILE A 146 4.90 7.29 14.32
CA ILE A 146 5.10 8.56 13.62
C ILE A 146 3.92 8.74 12.66
N LEU A 147 3.24 9.87 12.79
CA LEU A 147 2.22 10.34 11.86
C LEU A 147 2.72 11.66 11.28
N SER A 148 2.97 11.70 9.97
CA SER A 148 3.40 12.91 9.28
C SER A 148 2.27 13.40 8.36
N ILE A 149 1.96 14.69 8.42
CA ILE A 149 0.90 15.33 7.63
C ILE A 149 1.48 16.62 7.06
N GLY A 150 1.81 16.63 5.76
CA GLY A 150 2.60 17.72 5.19
C GLY A 150 3.92 17.91 5.95
N ASN A 151 4.10 19.09 6.52
CA ASN A 151 5.28 19.47 7.30
C ASN A 151 5.14 19.25 8.83
N VAL A 152 4.06 18.62 9.29
CA VAL A 152 3.82 18.34 10.70
C VAL A 152 4.11 16.87 11.01
N ASP A 153 5.03 16.59 11.93
CA ASP A 153 5.25 15.25 12.49
C ASP A 153 4.65 15.13 13.88
N ILE A 154 3.98 14.01 14.15
CA ILE A 154 3.46 13.64 15.46
C ILE A 154 4.09 12.32 15.87
N LYS A 155 4.93 12.33 16.91
CA LYS A 155 5.72 11.17 17.36
C LYS A 155 5.29 10.72 18.75
N LYS A 156 5.17 9.41 18.94
CA LYS A 156 4.89 8.78 20.24
C LYS A 156 5.76 7.55 20.42
N SER A 157 6.50 7.49 21.53
CA SER A 157 7.39 6.38 21.86
C SER A 157 7.06 5.78 23.22
N THR A 158 7.35 4.49 23.43
CA THR A 158 7.11 3.79 24.71
C THR A 158 7.86 4.37 25.91
N GLY A 159 8.96 5.11 25.69
CA GLY A 159 9.75 5.75 26.74
C GLY A 159 9.43 7.23 26.99
N VAL A 160 8.46 7.80 26.28
CA VAL A 160 8.06 9.22 26.42
C VAL A 160 6.58 9.26 26.73
N ASP A 161 6.22 9.74 27.93
CA ASP A 161 4.83 9.81 28.38
C ASP A 161 3.98 10.80 27.56
N SER A 162 4.62 11.75 26.86
CA SER A 162 3.98 12.78 26.04
C SER A 162 4.15 12.55 24.54
N VAL A 163 3.15 12.95 23.75
CA VAL A 163 3.26 13.09 22.30
C VAL A 163 4.20 14.25 21.97
N GLN A 164 5.13 14.06 21.04
CA GLN A 164 6.01 15.10 20.51
C GLN A 164 5.48 15.58 19.16
N VAL A 165 5.41 16.90 18.97
CA VAL A 165 4.98 17.51 17.70
C VAL A 165 6.13 18.30 17.12
N PHE A 166 6.38 18.13 15.83
CA PHE A 166 7.37 18.89 15.08
C PHE A 166 6.66 19.63 13.95
N LEU A 167 7.04 20.88 13.71
CA LEU A 167 6.63 21.67 12.56
C LEU A 167 7.90 22.02 11.79
N ASP A 168 7.97 21.67 10.50
CA ASP A 168 9.17 21.85 9.68
C ASP A 168 10.44 21.25 10.33
N GLY A 169 10.28 20.09 10.99
CA GLY A 169 11.34 19.41 11.72
C GLY A 169 11.73 20.05 13.06
N VAL A 170 11.12 21.17 13.46
CA VAL A 170 11.38 21.86 14.73
C VAL A 170 10.41 21.38 15.81
N LEU A 171 10.95 20.84 16.91
CA LEU A 171 10.16 20.41 18.07
C LEU A 171 9.39 21.60 18.66
N GLN A 172 8.06 21.48 18.69
CA GLN A 172 7.16 22.43 19.33
C GLN A 172 7.20 22.22 20.84
N LYS A 173 7.42 23.30 21.59
CA LYS A 173 7.55 23.25 23.06
C LYS A 173 6.19 23.39 23.75
N THR A 174 5.21 23.97 23.09
CA THR A 174 3.82 24.00 23.54
C THR A 174 3.17 22.61 23.44
N ALA A 175 2.21 22.36 24.34
CA ALA A 175 1.67 21.03 24.55
C ALA A 175 0.67 20.62 23.45
N ALA A 176 0.83 19.41 22.91
CA ALA A 176 -0.28 18.67 22.34
C ALA A 176 -1.17 18.15 23.47
N LYS A 177 -2.48 18.40 23.39
CA LYS A 177 -3.45 17.95 24.38
C LYS A 177 -4.47 17.02 23.73
N ILE A 178 -4.76 15.91 24.40
CA ILE A 178 -5.88 15.04 24.01
C ILE A 178 -7.19 15.79 24.28
N VAL A 179 -8.04 15.91 23.26
CA VAL A 179 -9.38 16.49 23.36
C VAL A 179 -10.41 15.40 23.03
N THR A 180 -11.41 15.25 23.88
CA THR A 180 -12.54 14.35 23.61
C THR A 180 -13.59 15.14 22.85
N ASP A 181 -13.99 14.69 21.66
CA ASP A 181 -15.08 15.32 20.93
C ASP A 181 -16.39 15.13 21.71
N GLY A 182 -17.15 16.21 21.90
CA GLY A 182 -18.44 16.19 22.62
C GLY A 182 -19.53 15.45 21.84
N GLU A 183 -20.67 15.17 22.48
CA GLU A 183 -21.78 14.36 21.91
C GLU A 183 -22.52 14.95 20.68
N GLY A 184 -22.01 16.01 20.06
CA GLY A 184 -22.69 16.72 18.95
C GLY A 184 -21.84 17.05 17.73
N GLU A 185 -20.55 16.72 17.70
CA GLU A 185 -19.69 17.01 16.54
C GLU A 185 -19.67 15.81 15.57
N GLU A 186 -19.60 16.11 14.27
CA GLU A 186 -19.33 15.12 13.24
C GLU A 186 -18.14 14.26 13.69
N ARG A 187 -18.33 12.93 13.73
CA ARG A 187 -17.31 12.01 14.25
C ARG A 187 -15.96 12.30 13.56
N SER A 188 -14.97 12.71 14.33
CA SER A 188 -13.62 12.95 13.81
C SER A 188 -13.01 11.65 13.29
N ILE A 189 -11.97 11.77 12.46
CA ILE A 189 -11.21 10.60 11.96
C ILE A 189 -10.63 9.78 13.12
N CYS A 190 -10.35 10.43 14.24
CA CYS A 190 -9.89 9.84 15.49
C CYS A 190 -11.07 9.36 16.39
N HIS A 191 -12.25 9.19 15.80
CA HIS A 191 -13.50 8.76 16.43
C HIS A 191 -13.99 9.67 17.57
N LYS A 192 -13.82 9.23 18.83
CA LYS A 192 -14.29 9.94 20.03
C LYS A 192 -13.15 10.72 20.72
N ARG A 193 -11.92 10.63 20.22
CA ARG A 193 -10.75 11.25 20.82
C ARG A 193 -9.90 11.86 19.72
N ASP A 194 -9.80 13.17 19.69
CA ASP A 194 -8.91 13.88 18.81
C ASP A 194 -7.69 14.40 19.60
N LEU A 195 -6.66 14.82 18.86
CA LEU A 195 -5.52 15.52 19.41
C LEU A 195 -5.61 16.97 18.96
N GLU A 196 -5.75 17.90 19.92
CA GLU A 196 -5.54 19.32 19.66
C GLU A 196 -4.05 19.61 19.82
N ILE A 197 -3.46 20.10 18.74
CA ILE A 197 -2.09 20.59 18.69
C ILE A 197 -2.14 22.09 18.91
N THR A 198 -1.30 22.60 19.81
CA THR A 198 -1.01 24.03 19.94
C THR A 198 0.44 24.24 19.52
N PHE A 199 0.68 25.02 18.46
CA PHE A 199 2.03 25.35 17.99
C PHE A 199 2.66 26.46 18.84
N ASP A 200 3.96 26.69 18.68
CA ASP A 200 4.70 27.69 19.46
C ASP A 200 4.22 29.14 19.16
N ASP A 201 3.62 29.39 17.99
CA ASP A 201 3.00 30.67 17.61
C ASP A 201 1.60 30.89 18.23
N GLY A 202 1.09 29.92 18.98
CA GLY A 202 -0.21 29.95 19.63
C GLY A 202 -1.38 29.49 18.75
N THR A 203 -1.13 29.15 17.48
CA THR A 203 -2.16 28.57 16.62
C THR A 203 -2.54 27.17 17.09
N LYS A 204 -3.80 26.80 16.85
CA LYS A 204 -4.36 25.52 17.28
C LYS A 204 -5.00 24.80 16.12
N THR A 205 -4.83 23.49 16.07
CA THR A 205 -5.48 22.63 15.07
C THR A 205 -5.77 21.26 15.66
N LYS A 206 -6.79 20.58 15.12
CA LYS A 206 -7.07 19.18 15.42
C LYS A 206 -6.37 18.28 14.40
N VAL A 207 -5.89 17.11 14.84
CA VAL A 207 -5.29 16.13 13.92
C VAL A 207 -6.28 15.69 12.85
N SER A 208 -7.56 15.50 13.19
CA SER A 208 -8.56 15.16 12.18
C SER A 208 -8.75 16.23 11.10
N THR A 209 -8.61 17.51 11.45
CA THR A 209 -8.64 18.62 10.50
C THR A 209 -7.42 18.57 9.57
N LEU A 210 -6.23 18.31 10.11
CA LEU A 210 -5.00 18.19 9.32
C LEU A 210 -5.07 17.01 8.32
N ILE A 211 -5.59 15.85 8.73
CA ILE A 211 -5.69 14.65 7.87
C ILE A 211 -6.82 14.78 6.83
N GLY A 212 -7.81 15.64 7.07
CA GLY A 212 -9.03 15.76 6.27
C GLY A 212 -8.80 15.73 4.74
N PRO A 213 -7.95 16.62 4.19
CA PRO A 213 -7.65 16.65 2.76
C PRO A 213 -7.09 15.32 2.23
N ALA A 214 -6.03 14.79 2.86
CA ALA A 214 -5.40 13.54 2.45
C ALA A 214 -6.39 12.35 2.54
N LYS A 215 -7.30 12.35 3.50
CA LYS A 215 -8.34 11.32 3.60
C LYS A 215 -9.34 11.39 2.44
N GLU A 216 -9.76 12.58 2.02
CA GLU A 216 -10.65 12.69 0.86
C GLU A 216 -9.95 12.20 -0.41
N THR A 217 -8.67 12.53 -0.59
CA THR A 217 -7.84 11.95 -1.66
C THR A 217 -7.77 10.42 -1.56
N LEU A 218 -7.55 9.85 -0.36
CA LEU A 218 -7.55 8.40 -0.22
C LEU A 218 -8.89 7.77 -0.57
N LYS A 219 -10.02 8.39 -0.23
CA LYS A 219 -11.33 7.86 -0.59
C LYS A 219 -11.53 7.79 -2.10
N THR A 220 -11.02 8.73 -2.88
CA THR A 220 -11.12 8.68 -4.35
C THR A 220 -10.23 7.57 -4.91
N LEU A 221 -9.08 7.31 -4.29
CA LEU A 221 -8.13 6.28 -4.73
C LEU A 221 -8.48 4.85 -4.28
N VAL A 222 -9.29 4.65 -3.24
CA VAL A 222 -9.59 3.33 -2.67
C VAL A 222 -10.17 2.33 -3.69
N SER A 223 -10.99 2.79 -4.64
CA SER A 223 -11.43 1.91 -5.73
C SER A 223 -10.24 1.47 -6.58
N SER A 224 -9.44 2.41 -7.08
CA SER A 224 -8.29 2.11 -7.93
C SER A 224 -7.25 1.21 -7.24
N LEU A 225 -6.96 1.45 -5.96
CA LEU A 225 -6.07 0.58 -5.15
C LEU A 225 -6.60 -0.85 -5.05
N ARG A 226 -7.91 -0.99 -4.81
CA ARG A 226 -8.54 -2.31 -4.72
C ARG A 226 -8.45 -3.03 -6.06
N ASP A 227 -8.59 -2.32 -7.16
CA ASP A 227 -8.52 -2.84 -8.52
C ASP A 227 -7.10 -3.33 -8.82
N MET A 228 -6.09 -2.54 -8.48
CA MET A 228 -4.67 -2.90 -8.65
C MET A 228 -4.27 -4.10 -7.79
N TYR A 229 -4.76 -4.20 -6.54
CA TYR A 229 -4.53 -5.38 -5.71
C TYR A 229 -5.13 -6.65 -6.32
N PHE A 230 -6.33 -6.56 -6.91
CA PHE A 230 -6.89 -7.69 -7.63
C PHE A 230 -6.09 -8.02 -8.89
N ALA A 231 -5.65 -7.01 -9.64
CA ALA A 231 -4.84 -7.20 -10.85
C ALA A 231 -3.53 -7.96 -10.54
N ARG A 232 -2.83 -7.62 -9.45
CA ARG A 232 -1.68 -8.38 -8.94
C ARG A 232 -2.00 -9.87 -8.78
N ASN A 233 -3.08 -10.20 -8.09
CA ASN A 233 -3.45 -11.61 -7.83
C ASN A 233 -3.73 -12.38 -9.14
N ILE A 234 -4.17 -11.68 -10.19
CA ILE A 234 -4.41 -12.29 -11.50
C ILE A 234 -3.09 -12.58 -12.21
N VAL A 235 -2.14 -11.63 -12.19
CA VAL A 235 -0.77 -11.81 -12.71
C VAL A 235 -0.12 -13.02 -12.05
N ASP A 236 -0.09 -13.06 -10.72
CA ASP A 236 0.51 -14.16 -9.95
C ASP A 236 -0.11 -15.51 -10.32
N TYR A 237 -1.44 -15.56 -10.43
CA TYR A 237 -2.13 -16.78 -10.80
C TYR A 237 -1.80 -17.24 -12.22
N ILE A 238 -1.86 -16.35 -13.22
CA ILE A 238 -1.59 -16.71 -14.62
C ILE A 238 -0.16 -17.23 -14.75
N ALA A 239 0.81 -16.55 -14.14
CA ALA A 239 2.20 -16.95 -14.16
C ALA A 239 2.42 -18.33 -13.53
N VAL A 240 1.83 -18.59 -12.36
CA VAL A 240 1.86 -19.92 -11.71
C VAL A 240 1.21 -20.99 -12.60
N SER A 241 0.06 -20.68 -13.21
CA SER A 241 -0.63 -21.62 -14.10
C SER A 241 0.20 -21.95 -15.35
N VAL A 242 0.92 -20.99 -15.92
CA VAL A 242 1.82 -21.24 -17.05
C VAL A 242 3.03 -22.08 -16.59
N PHE A 243 3.69 -21.68 -15.50
CA PHE A 243 4.88 -22.35 -14.98
C PHE A 243 4.64 -23.84 -14.66
N PHE A 244 3.57 -24.16 -13.93
CA PHE A 244 3.27 -25.55 -13.55
C PHE A 244 2.83 -26.40 -14.75
N ASN A 245 2.23 -25.81 -15.79
CA ASN A 245 1.95 -26.56 -17.01
C ASN A 245 3.25 -26.85 -17.78
N ASP A 246 4.16 -25.90 -17.91
CA ASP A 246 5.40 -26.10 -18.66
C ASP A 246 6.35 -27.10 -17.97
N HIS A 247 6.29 -27.24 -16.64
CA HIS A 247 7.18 -28.13 -15.87
C HIS A 247 6.60 -29.51 -15.51
N TYR A 248 5.28 -29.70 -15.57
CA TYR A 248 4.63 -30.96 -15.16
C TYR A 248 3.65 -31.53 -16.19
N SER A 249 3.64 -31.01 -17.42
CA SER A 249 2.90 -31.64 -18.53
C SER A 249 3.77 -32.70 -19.21
N ASP A 250 3.94 -33.85 -18.55
CA ASP A 250 4.25 -35.14 -19.17
C ASP A 250 3.01 -36.06 -19.10
#